data_AF-A0AAD3HN92-F1
#
_entry.id   AF-A0AAD3HN92-F1
#
_cell.length_a   1.000
_cell.length_b   1.000
_cell.length_c   1.000
_cell.angle_alpha   90.00
_cell.angle_beta   90.00
_cell.angle_gamma   90.00
#
_symmetry.space_group_name_H-M   'P 1'
#
loop_
_entity.id
_entity.type
_entity.pdbx_description
1 polymer ?
#
loop_
_entity_poly.entity_id
_entity_poly.type
_entity_poly.pdbx_seq_one_letter_code
_entity_poly.pdbx_strand_id
1 'polypeptide(L)'
;MRRRAKDDLVELLVISPEDAERFPWEVSNVNLARKGLVTKHITSLIKMLERSPDVRTLDLSGNPFIGGTGVTSLVAAIKDARLSTIEAIHISKSGLTADTMKDVTIALPSLKTLDVSGNSIGDDGIRNLLTGQQLPNMTELYIKDAGLTDAGIHHITGVMQSISNLRVLDISGNGLKDEGIRSLADLLEHHSSLKELRLDGLPFTVHVSRYLGRALVRNPMVLSGGTLSISDAGDKAICSLLSEFVQCRGAKLNCKPSSIVFKATDWKQVQVSYVSSVLAAKAGLLCSGSCRARAHNVNETRDESVQNLFDGRLATKWVDLESDLGWNG
;
A
#
# COMPACT_ATOMS: atom_id res chain seq x y z
N MET A 1 12.13 -39.07 -0.62
CA MET A 1 10.98 -38.26 -1.08
C MET A 1 10.86 -37.03 -0.18
N ARG A 2 11.28 -35.86 -0.68
CA ARG A 2 11.19 -34.59 0.03
C ARG A 2 9.77 -34.06 -0.09
N ARG A 3 9.04 -33.90 1.02
CA ARG A 3 7.72 -33.24 1.03
C ARG A 3 7.95 -31.76 1.34
N ARG A 4 7.71 -30.88 0.37
CA ARG A 4 7.46 -29.45 0.62
C ARG A 4 6.20 -29.33 1.48
N ALA A 5 6.28 -28.72 2.65
CA ALA A 5 5.09 -28.29 3.38
C ALA A 5 4.58 -26.99 2.74
N LYS A 6 3.28 -26.93 2.46
CA LYS A 6 2.60 -25.71 1.97
C LYS A 6 2.43 -24.76 3.16
N ASP A 7 3.18 -23.66 3.13
CA ASP A 7 2.88 -22.26 3.51
C ASP A 7 2.08 -21.88 4.78
N ASP A 8 1.61 -22.82 5.61
CA ASP A 8 0.80 -22.53 6.79
C ASP A 8 1.41 -23.14 8.05
N LEU A 9 2.28 -22.36 8.71
CA LEU A 9 2.81 -22.66 10.04
C LEU A 9 1.77 -22.37 11.13
N VAL A 10 0.69 -23.16 11.15
CA VAL A 10 -0.48 -22.94 12.01
C VAL A 10 -0.28 -23.45 13.45
N GLU A 11 0.74 -24.27 13.75
CA GLU A 11 0.87 -24.97 15.05
C GLU A 11 2.05 -24.51 15.95
N LEU A 12 2.74 -23.41 15.61
CA LEU A 12 4.02 -23.03 16.23
C LEU A 12 3.98 -22.47 17.67
N LEU A 13 2.81 -22.39 18.34
CA LEU A 13 2.74 -21.97 19.75
C LEU A 13 2.63 -23.12 20.76
N VAL A 14 2.55 -24.37 20.29
CA VAL A 14 2.53 -25.57 21.17
C VAL A 14 3.83 -26.38 21.07
N ILE A 15 4.82 -25.90 20.32
CA ILE A 15 6.08 -26.62 20.14
C ILE A 15 6.99 -26.33 21.34
N SER A 16 7.12 -27.32 22.21
CA SER A 16 8.15 -27.33 23.25
C SER A 16 9.54 -27.25 22.60
N PRO A 17 10.60 -26.83 23.31
CA PRO A 17 11.97 -26.81 22.76
C PRO A 17 12.42 -28.14 22.13
N GLU A 18 11.81 -29.25 22.55
CA GLU A 18 12.05 -30.63 22.11
C GLU A 18 11.35 -30.94 20.76
N ASP A 19 10.19 -30.35 20.49
CA ASP A 19 9.44 -30.53 19.23
C ASP A 19 10.10 -29.79 18.06
N ALA A 20 10.88 -28.74 18.35
CA ALA A 20 11.66 -27.99 17.36
C ALA A 20 12.78 -28.82 16.72
N GLU A 21 13.19 -29.95 17.30
CA GLU A 21 14.23 -30.83 16.74
C GLU A 21 13.71 -31.75 15.61
N ARG A 22 12.38 -31.91 15.45
CA ARG A 22 11.77 -32.93 14.59
C ARG A 22 11.24 -32.44 13.24
N PHE A 23 11.27 -31.13 12.95
CA PHE A 23 10.68 -30.58 11.72
C PHE A 23 11.67 -30.52 10.55
N PRO A 24 11.25 -30.82 9.31
CA PRO A 24 12.11 -30.70 8.13
C PRO A 24 12.22 -29.22 7.69
N TRP A 25 13.44 -28.72 7.65
CA TRP A 25 13.80 -27.30 7.46
C TRP A 25 13.90 -26.92 5.98
N GLU A 26 12.85 -26.33 5.42
CA GLU A 26 12.88 -25.42 4.25
C GLU A 26 11.70 -24.43 4.38
N VAL A 27 11.68 -23.61 5.43
CA VAL A 27 10.63 -22.60 5.62
C VAL A 27 11.21 -21.23 5.25
N SER A 28 10.77 -20.67 4.12
CA SER A 28 11.08 -19.30 3.73
C SER A 28 10.06 -18.27 4.27
N ASN A 29 8.87 -18.73 4.64
CA ASN A 29 7.73 -17.87 5.00
C ASN A 29 7.14 -18.32 6.33
N VAL A 30 7.19 -17.45 7.32
CA VAL A 30 6.62 -17.67 8.66
C VAL A 30 5.44 -16.73 8.84
N ASN A 31 4.23 -17.28 8.89
CA ASN A 31 3.01 -16.52 9.15
C ASN A 31 2.47 -16.84 10.55
N LEU A 32 2.57 -15.86 11.45
CA LEU A 32 2.06 -15.90 12.81
C LEU A 32 1.08 -14.75 13.08
N ALA A 33 0.43 -14.25 12.02
CA ALA A 33 -0.56 -13.20 12.14
C ALA A 33 -1.75 -13.65 13.00
N ARG A 34 -2.21 -12.77 13.91
CA ARG A 34 -3.40 -12.94 14.76
C ARG A 34 -3.41 -14.25 15.56
N LYS A 35 -2.23 -14.68 16.02
CA LYS A 35 -2.08 -15.89 16.85
C LYS A 35 -2.15 -15.61 18.35
N GLY A 36 -2.50 -14.39 18.75
CA GLY A 36 -2.53 -13.99 20.16
C GLY A 36 -1.12 -13.92 20.75
N LEU A 37 -0.12 -13.58 19.92
CA LEU A 37 1.25 -13.42 20.38
C LEU A 37 1.35 -12.25 21.36
N VAL A 38 2.15 -12.46 22.40
CA VAL A 38 2.50 -11.44 23.39
C VAL A 38 4.03 -11.40 23.50
N THR A 39 4.58 -10.36 24.13
CA THR A 39 6.03 -10.15 24.27
C THR A 39 6.79 -11.40 24.72
N LYS A 40 6.24 -12.21 25.63
CA LYS A 40 6.88 -13.44 26.13
C LYS A 40 7.16 -14.51 25.07
N HIS A 41 6.40 -14.51 23.96
CA HIS A 41 6.60 -15.47 22.88
C HIS A 41 7.76 -15.10 21.96
N ILE A 42 8.23 -13.85 22.00
CA ILE A 42 9.32 -13.37 21.13
C ILE A 42 10.62 -14.12 21.38
N THR A 43 10.93 -14.48 22.63
CA THR A 43 12.14 -15.26 22.94
C THR A 43 12.13 -16.64 22.27
N SER A 44 10.98 -17.31 22.22
CA SER A 44 10.83 -18.59 21.52
C SER A 44 10.91 -18.41 20.00
N LEU A 45 10.31 -17.34 19.47
CA LEU A 45 10.39 -17.00 18.05
C LEU A 45 11.84 -16.75 17.62
N ILE A 46 12.64 -16.02 18.41
CA ILE A 46 14.05 -15.76 18.13
C ILE A 46 14.81 -17.09 18.02
N LYS A 47 14.65 -18.00 18.98
CA LYS A 47 15.28 -19.33 18.95
C LYS A 47 14.87 -20.16 17.73
N MET A 48 13.63 -20.02 17.27
CA MET A 48 13.16 -20.67 16.04
C MET A 48 13.82 -20.07 14.80
N LEU A 49 13.94 -18.74 14.73
CA LEU A 49 14.58 -18.04 13.61
C LEU A 49 16.08 -18.37 13.52
N GLU A 50 16.78 -18.46 14.64
CA GLU A 50 18.19 -18.88 14.72
C GLU A 50 18.44 -20.26 14.10
N ARG A 51 17.44 -21.15 14.16
CA ARG A 51 17.49 -22.50 13.57
C ARG A 51 16.95 -22.56 12.14
N SER A 52 16.36 -21.48 11.65
CA SER A 52 15.67 -21.40 10.36
C SER A 52 16.35 -20.35 9.45
N PRO A 53 17.58 -20.60 8.97
CA PRO A 53 18.36 -19.59 8.25
C PRO A 53 17.72 -19.15 6.93
N ASP A 54 16.83 -19.96 6.37
CA ASP A 54 16.17 -19.71 5.08
C ASP A 54 14.96 -18.78 5.16
N VAL A 55 14.53 -18.36 6.36
CA VAL A 55 13.37 -17.48 6.53
C VAL A 55 13.63 -16.14 5.85
N ARG A 56 12.78 -15.80 4.88
CA ARG A 56 12.77 -14.55 4.13
C ARG A 56 11.62 -13.65 4.54
N THR A 57 10.47 -14.22 4.88
CA THR A 57 9.25 -13.49 5.22
C THR A 57 8.77 -13.84 6.61
N LEU A 58 8.50 -12.83 7.43
CA LEU A 58 7.96 -12.98 8.78
C LEU A 58 6.74 -12.08 8.95
N ASP A 59 5.57 -12.69 9.17
CA ASP A 59 4.33 -11.99 9.47
C ASP A 59 3.93 -12.19 10.94
N LEU A 60 3.90 -11.09 11.69
CA LEU A 60 3.49 -10.99 13.09
C LEU A 60 2.26 -10.08 13.26
N SER A 61 1.57 -9.78 12.16
CA SER A 61 0.47 -8.80 12.13
C SER A 61 -0.69 -9.16 13.04
N GLY A 62 -1.36 -8.16 13.61
CA GLY A 62 -2.55 -8.35 14.44
C GLY A 62 -2.26 -9.06 15.76
N ASN A 63 -1.04 -8.92 16.28
CA ASN A 63 -0.67 -9.36 17.62
C ASN A 63 -0.34 -8.12 18.49
N PRO A 64 -1.36 -7.38 18.95
CA PRO A 64 -1.18 -6.06 19.56
C PRO A 64 -0.38 -6.09 20.88
N PHE A 65 -0.30 -7.26 21.52
CA PHE A 65 0.40 -7.44 22.79
C PHE A 65 1.85 -7.89 22.63
N ILE A 66 2.37 -7.99 21.40
CA ILE A 66 3.84 -8.04 21.19
C ILE A 66 4.44 -6.73 21.70
N GLY A 67 3.83 -5.61 21.29
CA GLY A 67 4.22 -4.26 21.67
C GLY A 67 5.57 -3.83 21.12
N GLY A 68 5.90 -2.56 21.31
CA GLY A 68 7.20 -2.01 20.91
C GLY A 68 8.39 -2.75 21.52
N THR A 69 8.30 -3.16 22.78
CA THR A 69 9.38 -3.90 23.48
C THR A 69 9.66 -5.28 22.86
N GLY A 70 8.61 -6.01 22.47
CA GLY A 70 8.74 -7.30 21.80
C GLY A 70 9.37 -7.17 20.43
N VAL A 71 8.93 -6.18 19.63
CA VAL A 71 9.54 -5.94 18.31
C VAL A 71 10.98 -5.45 18.42
N THR A 72 11.29 -4.53 19.34
CA THR A 72 12.69 -4.11 19.58
C THR A 72 13.58 -5.30 19.95
N SER A 73 13.09 -6.21 20.81
CA SER A 73 13.85 -7.42 21.18
C SER A 73 14.07 -8.36 19.99
N LEU A 74 13.05 -8.55 19.15
CA LEU A 74 13.15 -9.34 17.92
C LEU A 74 14.17 -8.74 16.95
N VAL A 75 14.09 -7.44 16.71
CA VAL A 75 14.94 -6.69 15.78
C VAL A 75 16.40 -6.67 16.26
N ALA A 76 16.63 -6.49 17.56
CA ALA A 76 17.97 -6.61 18.16
C ALA A 76 18.56 -8.01 17.94
N ALA A 77 17.76 -9.06 18.17
CA ALA A 77 18.20 -10.42 17.95
C ALA A 77 18.47 -10.72 16.46
N ILE A 78 17.65 -10.21 15.54
CA ILE A 78 17.90 -10.36 14.09
C ILE A 78 19.24 -9.73 13.69
N LYS A 79 19.54 -8.55 14.24
CA LYS A 79 20.80 -7.84 14.01
C LYS A 79 22.00 -8.65 14.51
N ASP A 80 21.91 -9.21 15.72
CA ASP A 80 23.01 -9.93 16.36
C ASP A 80 23.23 -11.33 15.78
N ALA A 81 22.14 -12.05 15.49
CA ALA A 81 22.19 -13.42 14.97
C ALA A 81 22.53 -13.50 13.47
N ARG A 82 22.77 -12.36 12.79
CA ARG A 82 23.00 -12.28 11.34
C ARG A 82 21.89 -12.97 10.54
N LEU A 83 20.65 -12.85 11.01
CA LEU A 83 19.44 -13.28 10.29
C LEU A 83 19.11 -12.30 9.16
N SER A 84 20.12 -11.88 8.40
CA SER A 84 20.07 -10.89 7.33
C SER A 84 19.34 -11.39 6.07
N THR A 85 18.76 -12.59 6.14
CA THR A 85 17.96 -13.19 5.08
C THR A 85 16.53 -12.67 5.07
N ILE A 86 16.04 -12.06 6.14
CA ILE A 86 14.69 -11.48 6.17
C ILE A 86 14.61 -10.32 5.17
N GLU A 87 13.74 -10.51 4.16
CA GLU A 87 13.44 -9.56 3.09
C GLU A 87 12.06 -8.93 3.26
N ALA A 88 11.16 -9.56 4.03
CA ALA A 88 9.81 -9.05 4.28
C ALA A 88 9.42 -9.21 5.76
N ILE A 89 8.99 -8.12 6.38
CA ILE A 89 8.43 -8.15 7.74
C ILE A 89 7.08 -7.43 7.79
N HIS A 90 6.08 -8.12 8.32
CA HIS A 90 4.75 -7.58 8.53
C HIS A 90 4.46 -7.53 10.03
N ILE A 91 4.34 -6.32 10.57
CA ILE A 91 4.12 -6.02 11.99
C ILE A 91 2.96 -5.04 12.14
N SER A 92 1.97 -5.14 11.24
CA SER A 92 0.77 -4.32 11.28
C SER A 92 -0.04 -4.62 12.55
N LYS A 93 -0.63 -3.60 13.20
CA LYS A 93 -1.45 -3.77 14.41
C LYS A 93 -0.76 -4.59 15.51
N SER A 94 0.52 -4.33 15.76
CA SER A 94 1.37 -5.06 16.72
C SER A 94 1.74 -4.23 17.96
N GLY A 95 1.09 -3.08 18.15
CA GLY A 95 1.28 -2.23 19.32
C GLY A 95 2.61 -1.46 19.29
N LEU A 96 3.05 -1.06 18.11
CA LEU A 96 4.32 -0.34 17.93
C LEU A 96 4.20 1.12 18.36
N THR A 97 5.32 1.68 18.82
CA THR A 97 5.46 3.11 19.11
C THR A 97 6.45 3.75 18.15
N ALA A 98 6.54 5.09 18.15
CA ALA A 98 7.51 5.83 17.35
C ALA A 98 8.96 5.38 17.61
N ASP A 99 9.31 5.08 18.87
CA ASP A 99 10.67 4.70 19.25
C ASP A 99 11.07 3.34 18.69
N THR A 100 10.13 2.40 18.54
CA THR A 100 10.41 1.07 17.98
C THR A 100 11.01 1.14 16.57
N MET A 101 10.67 2.18 15.80
CA MET A 101 11.09 2.30 14.39
C MET A 101 12.57 2.60 14.20
N LYS A 102 13.26 3.10 15.23
CA LYS A 102 14.70 3.43 15.16
C LYS A 102 15.56 2.20 14.85
N ASP A 103 15.15 1.03 15.35
CA ASP A 103 15.97 -0.18 15.25
C ASP A 103 15.59 -1.04 14.04
N VAL A 104 14.36 -0.93 13.53
CA VAL A 104 13.79 -1.84 12.50
C VAL A 104 14.64 -1.84 11.23
N THR A 105 14.95 -0.66 10.68
CA THR A 105 15.68 -0.53 9.42
C THR A 105 17.17 -0.77 9.58
N ILE A 106 17.73 -0.52 10.77
CA ILE A 106 19.13 -0.80 11.08
C ILE A 106 19.40 -2.31 11.09
N ALA A 107 18.47 -3.11 11.63
CA ALA A 107 18.65 -4.55 11.75
C ALA A 107 18.43 -5.33 10.45
N LEU A 108 17.73 -4.73 9.47
CA LEU A 108 17.22 -5.42 8.29
C LEU A 108 17.75 -4.79 6.99
N PRO A 109 19.06 -4.94 6.67
CA PRO A 109 19.64 -4.32 5.47
C PRO A 109 19.12 -4.89 4.14
N SER A 110 18.57 -6.11 4.17
CA SER A 110 17.99 -6.79 3.00
C SER A 110 16.50 -6.51 2.82
N LEU A 111 15.89 -5.65 3.65
CA LEU A 111 14.45 -5.44 3.68
C LEU A 111 13.94 -4.87 2.37
N LYS A 112 12.99 -5.60 1.77
CA LYS A 112 12.25 -5.25 0.55
C LYS A 112 10.82 -4.83 0.87
N THR A 113 10.20 -5.47 1.86
CA THR A 113 8.82 -5.22 2.24
C THR A 113 8.71 -4.96 3.73
N LEU A 114 8.08 -3.83 4.08
CA LEU A 114 7.75 -3.48 5.46
C LEU A 114 6.29 -3.06 5.56
N ASP A 115 5.55 -3.73 6.44
CA ASP A 115 4.20 -3.33 6.82
C ASP A 115 4.11 -2.99 8.31
N VAL A 116 3.89 -1.71 8.61
CA VAL A 116 3.70 -1.15 9.95
C VAL A 116 2.28 -0.60 10.14
N SER A 117 1.35 -0.94 9.26
CA SER A 117 0.01 -0.37 9.22
C SER A 117 -0.79 -0.58 10.51
N GLY A 118 -1.68 0.33 10.86
CA GLY A 118 -2.53 0.23 12.04
C GLY A 118 -1.75 0.27 13.36
N ASN A 119 -0.54 0.84 13.35
CA ASN A 119 0.20 1.19 14.56
C ASN A 119 0.33 2.71 14.63
N SER A 120 0.02 3.32 15.77
CA SER A 120 0.08 4.76 15.98
C SER A 120 1.52 5.27 16.14
N ILE A 121 2.37 5.04 15.13
CA ILE A 121 3.79 5.42 15.13
C ILE A 121 3.98 6.92 14.88
N GLY A 122 3.03 7.58 14.23
CA GLY A 122 3.06 9.01 13.94
C GLY A 122 4.24 9.47 13.07
N ASP A 123 4.36 10.78 12.90
CA ASP A 123 5.42 11.40 12.07
C ASP A 123 6.82 11.11 12.62
N ASP A 124 6.96 11.07 13.95
CA ASP A 124 8.22 10.74 14.62
C ASP A 124 8.65 9.30 14.34
N GLY A 125 7.71 8.35 14.28
CA GLY A 125 7.99 6.97 13.95
C GLY A 125 8.50 6.81 12.53
N ILE A 126 7.91 7.52 11.57
CA ILE A 126 8.40 7.51 10.18
C ILE A 126 9.72 8.22 10.03
N ARG A 127 9.95 9.32 10.76
CA ARG A 127 11.26 9.95 10.81
C ARG A 127 12.31 8.98 11.35
N ASN A 128 12.00 8.28 12.43
CA ASN A 128 12.89 7.28 13.00
C ASN A 128 13.15 6.10 12.04
N LEU A 129 12.14 5.70 11.27
CA LEU A 129 12.26 4.62 10.30
C LEU A 129 13.20 4.96 9.15
N LEU A 130 13.11 6.18 8.61
CA LEU A 130 13.76 6.57 7.35
C LEU A 130 15.00 7.46 7.49
N THR A 131 15.27 8.01 8.69
CA THR A 131 16.42 8.87 8.90
C THR A 131 17.72 8.07 9.02
N GLY A 132 18.77 8.52 8.33
CA GLY A 132 20.15 8.06 8.58
C GLY A 132 20.55 6.76 7.89
N GLN A 133 19.68 6.14 7.08
CA GLN A 133 20.01 4.91 6.37
C GLN A 133 19.52 4.91 4.92
N GLN A 134 20.35 4.36 4.04
CA GLN A 134 19.93 3.99 2.69
C GLN A 134 19.18 2.66 2.78
N LEU A 135 18.03 2.59 2.14
CA LEU A 135 17.20 1.39 2.04
C LEU A 135 17.06 1.01 0.56
N PRO A 136 18.19 0.67 -0.11
CA PRO A 136 18.22 0.48 -1.55
C PRO A 136 17.42 -0.75 -1.99
N ASN A 137 17.12 -1.68 -1.09
CA ASN A 137 16.36 -2.89 -1.40
C ASN A 137 14.85 -2.70 -1.20
N MET A 138 14.41 -1.62 -0.54
CA MET A 138 13.01 -1.41 -0.21
C MET A 138 12.19 -1.23 -1.50
N THR A 139 11.22 -2.12 -1.70
CA THR A 139 10.29 -2.11 -2.83
C THR A 139 8.86 -1.85 -2.39
N GLU A 140 8.49 -2.16 -1.15
CA GLU A 140 7.12 -2.02 -0.65
C GLU A 140 7.09 -1.49 0.78
N LEU A 141 6.36 -0.40 0.98
CA LEU A 141 6.21 0.24 2.27
C LEU A 141 4.73 0.53 2.55
N TYR A 142 4.20 -0.14 3.57
CA TYR A 142 2.81 -0.01 4.01
C TYR A 142 2.75 0.68 5.37
N ILE A 143 2.16 1.87 5.38
CA ILE A 143 2.03 2.77 6.53
C ILE A 143 0.56 3.25 6.64
N LYS A 144 -0.38 2.35 6.38
CA LYS A 144 -1.81 2.67 6.46
C LYS A 144 -2.23 2.86 7.92
N ASP A 145 -3.14 3.80 8.20
CA ASP A 145 -3.70 4.03 9.54
C ASP A 145 -2.62 4.18 10.64
N ALA A 146 -1.55 4.92 10.35
CA ALA A 146 -0.36 5.01 11.21
C ALA A 146 -0.28 6.32 12.01
N GLY A 147 -1.25 7.21 11.84
CA GLY A 147 -1.29 8.52 12.49
C GLY A 147 -0.36 9.55 11.85
N LEU A 148 -0.05 9.42 10.55
CA LEU A 148 0.76 10.42 9.85
C LEU A 148 -0.01 11.71 9.58
N THR A 149 0.72 12.82 9.56
CA THR A 149 0.25 14.12 9.07
C THR A 149 1.07 14.57 7.87
N ASP A 150 0.84 15.79 7.39
CA ASP A 150 1.64 16.40 6.33
C ASP A 150 3.15 16.40 6.65
N ALA A 151 3.53 16.53 7.92
CA ALA A 151 4.94 16.53 8.34
C ALA A 151 5.63 15.18 8.08
N GLY A 152 4.94 14.07 8.36
CA GLY A 152 5.46 12.73 8.06
C GLY A 152 5.63 12.49 6.57
N ILE A 153 4.70 12.98 5.75
CA ILE A 153 4.80 12.88 4.29
C ILE A 153 5.91 13.75 3.71
N HIS A 154 6.05 14.99 4.21
CA HIS A 154 7.21 15.81 3.85
C HIS A 154 8.52 15.08 4.15
N HIS A 155 8.61 14.38 5.28
CA HIS A 155 9.78 13.57 5.57
C HIS A 155 9.98 12.44 4.56
N ILE A 156 8.94 11.64 4.28
CA ILE A 156 8.99 10.56 3.27
C ILE A 156 9.45 11.08 1.91
N THR A 157 8.87 12.18 1.44
CA THR A 157 9.23 12.78 0.13
C THR A 157 10.66 13.32 0.13
N GLY A 158 11.11 13.93 1.23
CA GLY A 158 12.47 14.46 1.36
C GLY A 158 13.56 13.38 1.41
N VAL A 159 13.22 12.17 1.84
CA VAL A 159 14.16 11.03 1.89
C VAL A 159 13.96 10.03 0.76
N MET A 160 13.04 10.26 -0.19
CA MET A 160 12.69 9.25 -1.20
C MET A 160 13.89 8.79 -2.06
N GLN A 161 14.92 9.62 -2.22
CA GLN A 161 16.18 9.22 -2.87
C GLN A 161 16.86 8.03 -2.16
N SER A 162 16.70 7.89 -0.84
CA SER A 162 17.26 6.77 -0.05
C SER A 162 16.49 5.46 -0.20
N ILE A 163 15.27 5.53 -0.75
CA ILE A 163 14.37 4.40 -1.06
C ILE A 163 14.03 4.39 -2.56
N SER A 164 15.03 4.64 -3.41
CA SER A 164 14.87 4.84 -4.86
C SER A 164 14.28 3.65 -5.63
N ASN A 165 14.21 2.46 -5.04
CA ASN A 165 13.59 1.27 -5.64
C ASN A 165 12.14 1.02 -5.20
N LEU A 166 11.55 1.95 -4.43
CA LEU A 166 10.19 1.80 -3.92
C LEU A 166 9.18 1.70 -5.06
N ARG A 167 8.44 0.60 -5.09
CA ARG A 167 7.41 0.29 -6.10
C ARG A 167 6.00 0.45 -5.54
N VAL A 168 5.79 0.17 -4.26
CA VAL A 168 4.49 0.27 -3.59
C VAL A 168 4.61 1.18 -2.37
N LEU A 169 3.76 2.20 -2.31
CA LEU A 169 3.57 3.04 -1.13
C LEU A 169 2.09 3.08 -0.75
N ASP A 170 1.78 2.62 0.45
CA ASP A 170 0.43 2.72 1.03
C ASP A 170 0.46 3.66 2.25
N ILE A 171 -0.20 4.81 2.13
CA ILE A 171 -0.33 5.83 3.18
C ILE A 171 -1.80 6.10 3.50
N SER A 172 -2.67 5.16 3.14
CA SER A 172 -4.12 5.27 3.33
C SER A 172 -4.51 5.50 4.79
N GLY A 173 -5.63 6.17 5.04
CA GLY A 173 -6.21 6.34 6.37
C GLY A 173 -5.36 7.16 7.35
N ASN A 174 -4.44 7.97 6.84
CA ASN A 174 -3.67 8.93 7.64
C ASN A 174 -4.30 10.33 7.60
N GLY A 175 -3.89 11.21 8.51
CA GLY A 175 -4.42 12.56 8.67
C GLY A 175 -3.81 13.61 7.74
N LEU A 176 -3.58 13.27 6.47
CA LEU A 176 -2.99 14.19 5.49
C LEU A 176 -4.01 15.25 5.08
N LYS A 177 -3.52 16.42 4.71
CA LYS A 177 -4.27 17.51 4.08
C LYS A 177 -3.68 17.82 2.71
N ASP A 178 -4.18 18.89 2.08
CA ASP A 178 -3.79 19.31 0.74
C ASP A 178 -2.26 19.52 0.60
N GLU A 179 -1.57 20.01 1.63
CA GLU A 179 -0.11 20.27 1.57
C GLU A 179 0.73 19.00 1.57
N GLY A 180 0.38 18.00 2.39
CA GLY A 180 1.05 16.70 2.36
C GLY A 180 0.88 16.02 1.01
N ILE A 181 -0.32 16.08 0.44
CA ILE A 181 -0.59 15.49 -0.89
C ILE A 181 0.08 16.29 -2.01
N ARG A 182 0.21 17.62 -1.88
CA ARG A 182 1.01 18.44 -2.81
C ARG A 182 2.46 17.98 -2.86
N SER A 183 3.07 17.70 -1.70
CA SER A 183 4.46 17.20 -1.66
C SER A 183 4.61 15.82 -2.25
N LEU A 184 3.61 14.96 -2.07
CA LEU A 184 3.56 13.67 -2.74
C LEU A 184 3.44 13.83 -4.26
N ALA A 185 2.65 14.79 -4.74
CA ALA A 185 2.55 15.10 -6.17
C ALA A 185 3.88 15.59 -6.74
N ASP A 186 4.57 16.50 -6.05
CA ASP A 186 5.91 16.97 -6.44
C ASP A 186 6.92 15.81 -6.52
N LEU A 187 6.80 14.82 -5.63
CA LEU A 187 7.60 13.60 -5.71
C LEU A 187 7.28 12.78 -6.96
N LEU A 188 6.00 12.57 -7.27
CA LEU A 188 5.57 11.78 -8.43
C LEU A 188 6.09 12.36 -9.75
N GLU A 189 6.31 13.68 -9.84
CA GLU A 189 6.92 14.32 -11.01
C GLU A 189 8.36 13.84 -11.30
N HIS A 190 9.09 13.38 -10.28
CA HIS A 190 10.51 13.08 -10.38
C HIS A 190 10.86 11.61 -10.10
N HIS A 191 9.93 10.85 -9.52
CA HIS A 191 10.16 9.46 -9.15
C HIS A 191 9.99 8.49 -10.33
N SER A 192 10.82 7.45 -10.42
CA SER A 192 10.86 6.57 -11.60
C SER A 192 10.45 5.11 -11.33
N SER A 193 10.59 4.64 -10.10
CA SER A 193 10.40 3.22 -9.74
C SER A 193 9.03 2.88 -9.16
N LEU A 194 8.32 3.87 -8.61
CA LEU A 194 6.97 3.69 -8.06
C LEU A 194 6.07 3.07 -9.13
N LYS A 195 5.12 2.26 -8.70
CA LYS A 195 4.13 1.61 -9.55
C LYS A 195 2.76 1.63 -8.89
N GLU A 196 2.71 1.54 -7.56
CA GLU A 196 1.47 1.58 -6.82
C GLU A 196 1.51 2.63 -5.72
N LEU A 197 0.47 3.46 -5.69
CA LEU A 197 0.24 4.46 -4.66
C LEU A 197 -1.20 4.33 -4.14
N ARG A 198 -1.35 4.14 -2.83
CA ARG A 198 -2.66 4.05 -2.18
C ARG A 198 -2.88 5.22 -1.25
N LEU A 199 -3.97 5.95 -1.52
CA LEU A 199 -4.40 7.19 -0.87
C LEU A 199 -5.81 7.05 -0.29
N ASP A 200 -6.23 5.82 0.01
CA ASP A 200 -7.58 5.54 0.44
C ASP A 200 -7.87 6.20 1.81
N GLY A 201 -9.08 6.74 2.00
CA GLY A 201 -9.46 7.41 3.25
C GLY A 201 -8.71 8.73 3.54
N LEU A 202 -8.05 9.32 2.54
CA LEU A 202 -7.50 10.68 2.63
C LEU A 202 -8.51 11.73 2.10
N PRO A 203 -8.50 12.97 2.58
CA PRO A 203 -9.39 14.01 2.06
C PRO A 203 -9.03 14.34 0.60
N PHE A 204 -9.87 13.88 -0.34
CA PHE A 204 -9.63 14.07 -1.75
C PHE A 204 -10.40 15.28 -2.30
N THR A 205 -9.79 16.46 -2.19
CA THR A 205 -10.36 17.73 -2.66
C THR A 205 -10.08 17.99 -4.14
N VAL A 206 -10.72 19.02 -4.71
CA VAL A 206 -10.43 19.50 -6.08
C VAL A 206 -8.98 19.94 -6.22
N HIS A 207 -8.41 20.60 -5.21
CA HIS A 207 -7.01 21.07 -5.25
C HIS A 207 -6.04 19.89 -5.30
N VAL A 208 -6.23 18.91 -4.41
CA VAL A 208 -5.48 17.65 -4.38
C VAL A 208 -5.50 16.95 -5.74
N SER A 209 -6.68 16.88 -6.34
CA SER A 209 -6.88 16.27 -7.66
C SER A 209 -6.08 16.94 -8.76
N ARG A 210 -5.93 18.27 -8.71
CA ARG A 210 -5.10 19.01 -9.67
C ARG A 210 -3.62 18.73 -9.47
N TYR A 211 -3.13 18.71 -8.23
CA TYR A 211 -1.73 18.41 -7.95
C TYR A 211 -1.36 17.02 -8.47
N LEU A 212 -2.13 15.99 -8.10
CA LEU A 212 -1.88 14.62 -8.55
C LEU A 212 -2.04 14.48 -10.07
N GLY A 213 -3.06 15.10 -10.67
CA GLY A 213 -3.28 15.05 -12.11
C GLY A 213 -2.11 15.64 -12.90
N ARG A 214 -1.62 16.81 -12.48
CA ARG A 214 -0.45 17.47 -13.09
C ARG A 214 0.82 16.65 -12.95
N ALA A 215 1.02 16.06 -11.77
CA ALA A 215 2.20 15.26 -11.53
C ALA A 215 2.25 14.03 -12.44
N LEU A 216 1.13 13.30 -12.55
CA LEU A 216 1.00 12.12 -13.42
C LEU A 216 1.08 12.47 -14.90
N VAL A 217 0.64 13.66 -15.28
CA VAL A 217 0.82 14.23 -16.62
C VAL A 217 2.30 14.47 -16.94
N ARG A 218 3.04 15.06 -15.99
CA ARG A 218 4.45 15.43 -16.18
C ARG A 218 5.35 14.21 -16.14
N ASN A 219 4.93 13.19 -15.40
CA ASN A 219 5.62 11.90 -15.32
C ASN A 219 4.65 10.74 -15.60
N PRO A 220 4.27 10.51 -16.87
CA PRO A 220 3.30 9.46 -17.23
C PRO A 220 3.83 8.03 -16.99
N MET A 221 5.12 7.88 -16.68
CA MET A 221 5.75 6.58 -16.42
C MET A 221 5.76 6.20 -14.93
N VAL A 222 5.54 7.16 -14.02
CA VAL A 222 5.61 6.94 -12.56
C VAL A 222 4.63 5.91 -12.03
N LEU A 223 3.50 5.66 -12.71
CA LEU A 223 2.57 4.57 -12.38
C LEU A 223 2.24 3.71 -13.60
N SER A 224 3.09 3.74 -14.65
CA SER A 224 2.88 2.96 -15.86
C SER A 224 2.80 1.47 -15.54
N GLY A 225 1.62 0.87 -15.73
CA GLY A 225 1.34 -0.54 -15.48
C GLY A 225 1.16 -0.93 -14.00
N GLY A 226 1.13 0.04 -13.09
CA GLY A 226 0.67 -0.16 -11.71
C GLY A 226 -0.55 0.70 -11.42
N THR A 227 -0.85 0.99 -10.14
CA THR A 227 -2.19 1.42 -9.67
C THR A 227 -2.14 2.68 -8.80
N LEU A 228 -3.04 3.63 -9.04
CA LEU A 228 -3.42 4.66 -8.07
C LEU A 228 -4.76 4.26 -7.41
N SER A 229 -4.79 4.11 -6.08
CA SER A 229 -6.01 3.84 -5.31
C SER A 229 -6.44 5.09 -4.55
N ILE A 230 -7.68 5.53 -4.78
CA ILE A 230 -8.33 6.65 -4.10
C ILE A 230 -9.76 6.23 -3.76
N SER A 231 -10.20 6.53 -2.55
CA SER A 231 -11.58 6.34 -2.08
C SER A 231 -12.19 7.64 -1.58
N ASP A 232 -13.52 7.65 -1.46
CA ASP A 232 -14.31 8.77 -0.95
C ASP A 232 -14.09 10.10 -1.70
N ALA A 233 -13.58 10.05 -2.93
CA ALA A 233 -13.39 11.22 -3.77
C ALA A 233 -14.73 11.73 -4.32
N GLY A 234 -15.10 12.96 -3.99
CA GLY A 234 -16.25 13.62 -4.61
C GLY A 234 -16.03 13.89 -6.10
N ASP A 235 -17.11 14.03 -6.86
CA ASP A 235 -17.09 14.05 -8.34
C ASP A 235 -16.32 15.23 -8.86
N LYS A 236 -16.40 16.39 -8.19
CA LYS A 236 -15.63 17.57 -8.58
C LYS A 236 -14.14 17.26 -8.54
N ALA A 237 -13.70 16.47 -7.56
CA ALA A 237 -12.32 16.04 -7.41
C ALA A 237 -11.94 15.05 -8.52
N ILE A 238 -12.74 14.00 -8.73
CA ILE A 238 -12.55 13.03 -9.83
C ILE A 238 -12.50 13.75 -11.19
N CYS A 239 -13.45 14.63 -11.48
CA CYS A 239 -13.49 15.40 -12.72
C CYS A 239 -12.28 16.31 -12.88
N SER A 240 -11.86 16.96 -11.79
CA SER A 240 -10.66 17.80 -11.81
C SER A 240 -9.42 16.98 -12.14
N LEU A 241 -9.26 15.80 -11.52
CA LEU A 241 -8.15 14.88 -11.81
C LEU A 241 -8.15 14.46 -13.28
N LEU A 242 -9.30 13.98 -13.78
CA LEU A 242 -9.48 13.58 -15.16
C LEU A 242 -9.22 14.72 -16.15
N SER A 243 -9.54 15.97 -15.77
CA SER A 243 -9.34 17.14 -16.63
C SER A 243 -7.87 17.51 -16.85
N GLU A 244 -6.97 17.21 -15.90
CA GLU A 244 -5.54 17.55 -16.05
C GLU A 244 -4.88 16.65 -17.11
N PHE A 245 -5.24 15.36 -17.18
CA PHE A 245 -4.76 14.43 -18.21
C PHE A 245 -5.10 14.86 -19.65
N VAL A 246 -6.12 15.70 -19.80
CA VAL A 246 -6.63 16.16 -21.10
C VAL A 246 -5.86 17.36 -21.62
N GLN A 247 -5.30 18.20 -20.73
CA GLN A 247 -4.63 19.44 -21.12
C GLN A 247 -3.26 19.19 -21.78
N CYS A 248 -2.87 17.94 -21.93
CA CYS A 248 -1.55 17.53 -22.36
C CYS A 248 -1.57 17.08 -23.81
N ARG A 249 -1.25 18.00 -24.73
CA ARG A 249 -1.04 17.64 -26.14
C ARG A 249 0.11 16.63 -26.24
N GLY A 250 -0.19 15.41 -26.65
CA GLY A 250 0.81 14.36 -26.92
C GLY A 250 1.23 13.51 -25.71
N ALA A 251 0.68 13.75 -24.51
CA ALA A 251 0.87 12.82 -23.40
C ALA A 251 -0.02 11.59 -23.60
N LYS A 252 0.57 10.48 -24.00
CA LYS A 252 -0.08 9.17 -23.92
C LYS A 252 -0.09 8.77 -22.44
N LEU A 253 -1.26 8.67 -21.80
CA LEU A 253 -1.34 7.86 -20.57
C LEU A 253 -0.92 6.45 -20.95
N ASN A 254 0.31 6.07 -20.64
CA ASN A 254 0.79 4.70 -20.78
C ASN A 254 0.38 3.88 -19.55
N CYS A 255 -0.87 4.09 -19.14
CA CYS A 255 -1.56 3.39 -18.10
C CYS A 255 -2.18 2.16 -18.76
N LYS A 256 -1.52 1.00 -18.63
CA LYS A 256 -2.10 -0.29 -19.03
C LYS A 256 -3.43 -0.53 -18.27
N PRO A 257 -4.31 -1.44 -18.74
CA PRO A 257 -5.68 -1.71 -18.28
C PRO A 257 -6.08 -1.62 -16.78
N SER A 258 -5.12 -1.58 -15.85
CA SER A 258 -5.27 -1.69 -14.41
C SER A 258 -5.03 -0.37 -13.63
N SER A 259 -4.78 0.76 -14.31
CA SER A 259 -3.86 1.75 -13.73
C SER A 259 -4.39 2.89 -12.84
N ILE A 260 -5.69 3.17 -12.84
CA ILE A 260 -6.28 4.09 -11.86
C ILE A 260 -7.56 3.44 -11.38
N VAL A 261 -7.60 3.04 -10.11
CA VAL A 261 -8.76 2.44 -9.48
C VAL A 261 -9.41 3.49 -8.60
N PHE A 262 -10.51 4.06 -9.08
CA PHE A 262 -11.40 4.83 -8.25
C PHE A 262 -12.28 3.86 -7.48
N LYS A 263 -12.19 3.85 -6.14
CA LYS A 263 -13.14 3.16 -5.26
C LYS A 263 -14.05 4.19 -4.62
N ALA A 264 -15.05 4.66 -5.35
CA ALA A 264 -16.06 5.54 -4.76
C ALA A 264 -17.06 4.69 -3.95
N THR A 265 -17.17 5.06 -2.69
CA THR A 265 -17.98 4.48 -1.59
C THR A 265 -19.43 4.96 -1.61
N ASP A 266 -19.73 6.10 -2.25
CA ASP A 266 -21.10 6.58 -2.42
C ASP A 266 -21.30 7.32 -3.77
N TRP A 267 -21.70 6.57 -4.81
CA TRP A 267 -22.02 7.14 -6.12
C TRP A 267 -23.32 7.96 -6.15
N LYS A 268 -24.10 8.02 -5.07
CA LYS A 268 -25.37 8.78 -5.04
C LYS A 268 -25.18 10.28 -5.11
N GLN A 269 -24.03 10.78 -4.65
CA GLN A 269 -23.68 12.19 -4.78
C GLN A 269 -22.98 12.49 -6.11
N VAL A 270 -22.67 11.45 -6.89
CA VAL A 270 -21.91 11.57 -8.13
C VAL A 270 -22.78 11.94 -9.31
N GLN A 271 -22.60 13.14 -9.87
CA GLN A 271 -23.16 13.51 -11.18
C GLN A 271 -22.39 12.80 -12.28
N VAL A 272 -22.68 11.51 -12.45
CA VAL A 272 -22.05 10.63 -13.41
C VAL A 272 -22.31 11.08 -14.84
N SER A 273 -23.39 11.80 -15.13
CA SER A 273 -23.59 12.45 -16.43
C SER A 273 -22.43 13.39 -16.81
N TYR A 274 -21.87 14.11 -15.84
CA TYR A 274 -20.73 15.00 -16.05
C TYR A 274 -19.42 14.22 -16.21
N VAL A 275 -19.15 13.23 -15.35
CA VAL A 275 -17.99 12.31 -15.49
C VAL A 275 -18.04 11.59 -16.85
N SER A 276 -19.21 11.09 -17.24
CA SER A 276 -19.47 10.44 -18.52
C SER A 276 -19.27 11.40 -19.68
N SER A 277 -19.71 12.66 -19.57
CA SER A 277 -19.49 13.67 -20.62
C SER A 277 -17.99 14.00 -20.78
N VAL A 278 -17.24 14.05 -19.67
CA VAL A 278 -15.79 14.31 -19.69
C VAL A 278 -15.04 13.12 -20.28
N LEU A 279 -15.45 11.88 -19.98
CA LEU A 279 -14.88 10.66 -20.55
C LEU A 279 -15.26 10.51 -22.04
N ALA A 280 -16.53 10.70 -22.38
CA ALA A 280 -17.07 10.53 -23.74
C ALA A 280 -16.56 11.59 -24.72
N ALA A 281 -16.46 12.86 -24.30
CA ALA A 281 -15.91 13.92 -25.14
C ALA A 281 -14.41 13.74 -25.44
N LYS A 282 -13.75 12.76 -24.82
CA LYS A 282 -12.28 12.67 -24.73
C LYS A 282 -11.73 11.26 -24.91
N ALA A 283 -12.53 10.34 -25.45
CA ALA A 283 -12.20 8.94 -25.70
C ALA A 283 -10.98 8.69 -26.62
N GLY A 284 -10.45 9.73 -27.28
CA GLY A 284 -9.23 9.66 -28.12
C GLY A 284 -7.90 9.95 -27.42
N LEU A 285 -7.90 10.35 -26.14
CA LEU A 285 -6.68 10.79 -25.41
C LEU A 285 -6.07 9.70 -24.51
N LEU A 286 -6.83 8.68 -24.16
CA LEU A 286 -6.32 7.52 -23.44
C LEU A 286 -5.81 6.52 -24.48
N CYS A 287 -4.57 6.06 -24.34
CA CYS A 287 -4.05 5.00 -25.21
C CYS A 287 -4.88 3.73 -25.06
N SER A 288 -4.56 2.72 -25.87
CA SER A 288 -5.28 1.47 -26.01
C SER A 288 -5.38 0.57 -24.73
N GLY A 289 -5.58 1.13 -23.54
CA GLY A 289 -5.81 0.47 -22.27
C GLY A 289 -7.10 0.95 -21.59
N SER A 290 -7.74 0.05 -20.83
CA SER A 290 -8.97 0.33 -20.07
C SER A 290 -8.70 1.14 -18.80
N CYS A 291 -9.57 2.10 -18.48
CA CYS A 291 -9.67 2.73 -17.17
C CYS A 291 -10.66 1.91 -16.33
N ARG A 292 -10.22 1.29 -15.23
CA ARG A 292 -11.09 0.47 -14.38
C ARG A 292 -11.64 1.29 -13.22
N ALA A 293 -12.85 1.81 -13.35
CA ALA A 293 -13.58 2.39 -12.21
C ALA A 293 -14.28 1.25 -11.46
N ARG A 294 -14.09 1.11 -10.14
CA ARG A 294 -14.84 0.13 -9.34
C ARG A 294 -15.82 0.89 -8.46
N ALA A 295 -17.10 0.65 -8.68
CA ALA A 295 -18.16 1.34 -7.97
C ALA A 295 -18.89 0.37 -7.06
N HIS A 296 -18.93 0.67 -5.77
CA HIS A 296 -19.86 -0.01 -4.86
C HIS A 296 -21.22 0.72 -4.92
N ASN A 297 -22.33 -0.03 -4.85
CA ASN A 297 -23.71 0.49 -4.89
C ASN A 297 -24.18 1.18 -6.20
N VAL A 298 -23.68 0.75 -7.36
CA VAL A 298 -24.18 1.25 -8.68
C VAL A 298 -25.69 1.02 -8.83
N ASN A 299 -26.22 -0.11 -8.34
CA ASN A 299 -27.64 -0.47 -8.49
C ASN A 299 -28.61 0.40 -7.67
N GLU A 300 -28.11 1.27 -6.78
CA GLU A 300 -28.96 2.15 -5.97
C GLU A 300 -29.18 3.53 -6.62
N THR A 301 -28.55 3.81 -7.77
CA THR A 301 -28.75 5.07 -8.51
C THR A 301 -29.93 4.97 -9.49
N ARG A 302 -30.72 6.06 -9.58
CA ARG A 302 -31.81 6.22 -10.55
C ARG A 302 -31.40 7.00 -11.80
N ASP A 303 -30.14 7.39 -11.93
CA ASP A 303 -29.65 8.16 -13.08
C ASP A 303 -29.27 7.20 -14.23
N GLU A 304 -30.06 7.21 -15.30
CA GLU A 304 -29.84 6.40 -16.50
C GLU A 304 -28.48 6.65 -17.15
N SER A 305 -27.86 7.83 -16.97
CA SER A 305 -26.52 8.12 -17.48
C SER A 305 -25.46 7.29 -16.77
N VAL A 306 -25.67 7.01 -15.48
CA VAL A 306 -24.85 6.08 -14.69
C VAL A 306 -25.05 4.67 -15.25
N GLN A 307 -26.29 4.19 -15.34
CA GLN A 307 -26.56 2.84 -15.84
C GLN A 307 -26.00 2.65 -17.25
N ASN A 308 -26.13 3.62 -18.15
CA ASN A 308 -25.58 3.56 -19.51
C ASN A 308 -24.04 3.60 -19.57
N LEU A 309 -23.36 4.26 -18.63
CA LEU A 309 -21.90 4.19 -18.49
C LEU A 309 -21.47 2.80 -18.00
N PHE A 310 -22.22 2.24 -17.04
CA PHE A 310 -21.92 0.95 -16.41
C PHE A 310 -22.34 -0.30 -17.20
N ASP A 311 -23.36 -0.19 -18.04
CA ASP A 311 -23.85 -1.24 -18.93
C ASP A 311 -23.09 -1.30 -20.27
N GLY A 312 -21.98 -0.55 -20.40
CA GLY A 312 -21.14 -0.53 -21.60
C GLY A 312 -21.79 0.14 -22.83
N ARG A 313 -22.93 0.85 -22.66
CA ARG A 313 -23.66 1.50 -23.77
C ARG A 313 -23.04 2.83 -24.21
N LEU A 314 -22.32 3.53 -23.32
CA LEU A 314 -21.57 4.76 -23.65
C LEU A 314 -20.06 4.53 -23.82
N ALA A 315 -19.52 3.44 -23.30
CA ALA A 315 -18.08 3.16 -23.28
C ALA A 315 -17.79 1.76 -23.82
N THR A 316 -18.01 1.56 -25.12
CA THR A 316 -17.91 0.25 -25.80
C THR A 316 -16.50 -0.36 -25.89
N LYS A 317 -15.50 0.07 -25.09
CA LYS A 317 -14.18 -0.58 -25.10
C LYS A 317 -13.26 -0.43 -23.90
N TRP A 318 -13.58 0.37 -22.87
CA TRP A 318 -12.52 0.91 -22.00
C TRP A 318 -12.77 0.90 -20.50
N VAL A 319 -13.89 0.36 -20.00
CA VAL A 319 -14.15 0.34 -18.56
C VAL A 319 -14.57 -1.08 -18.14
N ASP A 320 -13.67 -1.82 -17.51
CA ASP A 320 -14.06 -3.00 -16.74
C ASP A 320 -14.77 -2.48 -15.49
N LEU A 321 -16.08 -2.70 -15.40
CA LEU A 321 -16.89 -2.25 -14.29
C LEU A 321 -17.29 -3.47 -13.49
N GLU A 322 -16.54 -3.78 -12.45
CA GLU A 322 -16.91 -4.83 -11.51
C GLU A 322 -17.90 -4.24 -10.50
N SER A 323 -19.20 -4.51 -10.69
CA SER A 323 -20.17 -4.44 -9.62
C SER A 323 -19.94 -5.63 -8.70
N ASP A 324 -19.74 -5.40 -7.40
CA ASP A 324 -19.78 -6.50 -6.43
C ASP A 324 -21.22 -7.03 -6.35
N LEU A 325 -21.55 -7.95 -7.25
CA LEU A 325 -22.68 -8.84 -7.08
C LEU A 325 -22.30 -9.78 -5.95
N GLY A 326 -22.67 -9.41 -4.73
CA GLY A 326 -22.81 -10.37 -3.66
C GLY A 326 -23.74 -11.47 -4.14
N TRP A 327 -23.18 -12.62 -4.48
CA TRP A 327 -23.94 -13.85 -4.61
C TRP A 327 -24.43 -14.23 -3.21
N ASN A 328 -25.58 -13.69 -2.82
CA ASN A 328 -26.46 -14.35 -1.87
C ASN A 328 -27.32 -15.31 -2.68
N GLY A 329 -26.89 -16.57 -2.69
CA GLY A 329 -27.58 -17.74 -3.21
C GLY A 329 -26.90 -18.99 -2.65
#